data_AF-A0A4Q0SQP9-F1
#
_entry.id   AF-A0A4Q0SQP9-F1
#
_cell.length_a   1.000
_cell.length_b   1.000
_cell.length_c   1.000
_cell.angle_alpha   90.00
_cell.angle_beta   90.00
_cell.angle_gamma   90.00
#
_symmetry.space_group_name_H-M   'P 1'
#
loop_
_entity.id
_entity.type
_entity.pdbx_description
1 polymer ?
#
loop_
_entity_poly.entity_id
_entity_poly.type
_entity_poly.pdbx_seq_one_letter_code
_entity_poly.pdbx_strand_id
1 'polypeptide(L)'
;MKLSRRTILQAVGSLPFAVASLRAGAMAQTASTVTPSTEVPPILFVHGNGDYDALWVTTLWRMESNGIARDRMAAINFTDPLARSDDKVEQANRSSTEDQRRELTAAIADLKRRTGASRVALVGSSRGGYAIRNVIKNGGAGDVSHAILCGTPNHGVFATDDTPNNEFNGRGAFLRGLNEGESEVTPGTAFLTLRSDGLDKYAQAEGRFIGKPGVPTGVTAEGPELKGATNLALGALDHREVAFHPRAFREIYKFIAGREPTRIAIVPEPSVKLSGLVTGTPGGVSTNRPVAGATVDVFRVDPETGERNGGALHSSKTGADGRWGPAQVNPAWSLEFVLASPDAPTTHIYRSPFPRSSDVVHLRPARPLGSADKDAGAVVIMSRPRGYFGLPRDVVLLDGKEPADVKPGVPTDAAATLRLPASEVGRNIVAQFGEERIVARAWPAAENRIAIAELTY
;
A
#
# COMPACT_ATOMS: atom_id res chain seq x y z
N MET A 1 -34.50 11.49 -68.15
CA MET A 1 -33.37 10.69 -67.65
C MET A 1 -33.75 10.09 -66.30
N LYS A 2 -33.76 8.75 -66.22
CA LYS A 2 -33.96 8.00 -64.97
C LYS A 2 -32.65 7.99 -64.20
N LEU A 3 -32.65 8.35 -62.92
CA LEU A 3 -31.48 8.17 -62.04
C LEU A 3 -31.90 7.43 -60.76
N SER A 4 -31.13 6.38 -60.49
CA SER A 4 -31.35 5.28 -59.56
C SER A 4 -30.74 5.55 -58.18
N ARG A 5 -31.24 4.85 -57.16
CA ARG A 5 -30.98 4.93 -55.70
C ARG A 5 -29.55 4.52 -55.26
N ARG A 6 -28.48 5.01 -55.89
CA ARG A 6 -27.11 4.59 -55.53
C ARG A 6 -26.09 5.69 -55.30
N THR A 7 -26.53 6.85 -54.80
CA THR A 7 -25.62 7.95 -54.42
C THR A 7 -25.97 8.52 -53.05
N ILE A 8 -26.03 7.65 -52.04
CA ILE A 8 -26.02 8.06 -50.63
C ILE A 8 -24.84 7.33 -50.00
N LEU A 9 -23.73 8.02 -49.88
CA LEU A 9 -22.70 7.92 -48.82
C LEU A 9 -21.43 8.58 -49.35
N GLN A 10 -21.30 9.88 -49.10
CA GLN A 10 -20.05 10.58 -48.80
C GLN A 10 -20.33 12.10 -48.75
N ALA A 11 -19.68 12.75 -47.81
CA ALA A 11 -19.70 14.20 -47.53
C ALA A 11 -20.95 14.72 -46.80
N VAL A 12 -20.84 14.85 -45.47
CA VAL A 12 -20.78 16.18 -44.82
C VAL A 12 -19.99 16.00 -43.52
N GLY A 13 -18.73 16.43 -43.53
CA GLY A 13 -17.98 16.76 -42.33
C GLY A 13 -17.68 18.25 -42.35
N SER A 14 -18.13 18.99 -41.34
CA SER A 14 -17.40 20.08 -40.66
C SER A 14 -18.32 20.96 -39.80
N LEU A 15 -17.83 21.27 -38.58
CA LEU A 15 -18.06 22.47 -37.75
C LEU A 15 -19.32 22.53 -36.84
N PRO A 16 -19.29 23.31 -35.73
CA PRO A 16 -18.94 22.84 -34.39
C PRO A 16 -20.09 23.05 -33.37
N PHE A 17 -20.13 22.27 -32.28
CA PHE A 17 -21.00 22.57 -31.14
C PHE A 17 -20.20 22.76 -29.86
N ALA A 18 -19.83 24.03 -29.63
CA ALA A 18 -19.60 24.54 -28.29
C ALA A 18 -20.98 24.68 -27.61
N VAL A 19 -21.32 23.74 -26.73
CA VAL A 19 -22.42 23.91 -25.77
C VAL A 19 -21.82 23.82 -24.38
N ALA A 20 -21.65 25.00 -23.78
CA ALA A 20 -21.41 25.14 -22.35
C ALA A 20 -22.58 24.50 -21.60
N SER A 21 -22.35 23.34 -20.98
CA SER A 21 -23.31 22.74 -20.06
C SER A 21 -23.20 23.41 -18.69
N LEU A 22 -23.87 24.56 -18.53
CA LEU A 22 -24.39 24.98 -17.23
C LEU A 22 -25.50 23.99 -16.85
N ARG A 23 -25.17 22.96 -16.05
CA ARG A 23 -26.18 22.13 -15.39
C ARG A 23 -26.18 22.46 -13.91
N ALA A 24 -27.26 23.15 -13.54
CA ALA A 24 -27.68 23.51 -12.20
C ALA A 24 -27.53 22.34 -11.22
N GLY A 25 -27.01 22.63 -10.03
CA GLY A 25 -27.00 21.69 -8.93
C GLY A 25 -28.41 21.29 -8.56
N ALA A 26 -28.73 20.01 -8.71
CA ALA A 26 -29.95 19.43 -8.17
C ALA A 26 -29.80 19.36 -6.64
N MET A 27 -30.45 20.27 -5.94
CA MET A 27 -30.65 20.21 -4.48
C MET A 27 -32.04 19.63 -4.22
N ALA A 28 -32.09 18.40 -3.69
CA ALA A 28 -33.23 17.91 -2.94
C ALA A 28 -32.85 16.68 -2.12
N GLN A 29 -32.62 16.88 -0.81
CA GLN A 29 -33.28 16.08 0.20
C GLN A 29 -33.41 16.90 1.48
N THR A 30 -34.64 16.93 1.99
CA THR A 30 -35.05 17.52 3.26
C THR A 30 -34.14 17.05 4.40
N ALA A 31 -33.76 17.99 5.25
CA ALA A 31 -32.92 17.75 6.42
C ALA A 31 -33.47 16.61 7.28
N SER A 32 -32.77 15.48 7.31
CA SER A 32 -32.89 14.52 8.40
C SER A 32 -32.44 15.22 9.68
N THR A 33 -33.22 15.10 10.74
CA THR A 33 -32.82 15.50 12.10
C THR A 33 -31.45 14.91 12.40
N VAL A 34 -30.42 15.75 12.38
CA VAL A 34 -29.04 15.37 12.66
C VAL A 34 -28.99 14.97 14.13
N THR A 35 -29.05 13.67 14.40
CA THR A 35 -28.45 13.08 15.59
C THR A 35 -27.02 13.66 15.65
N PRO A 36 -26.55 14.22 16.78
CA PRO A 36 -25.20 14.77 16.86
C PRO A 36 -24.26 13.75 16.23
N SER A 37 -23.54 14.16 15.18
CA SER A 37 -22.67 13.26 14.43
C SER A 37 -21.79 12.56 15.46
N THR A 38 -21.99 11.26 15.66
CA THR A 38 -21.09 10.47 16.50
C THR A 38 -19.71 10.70 15.91
N GLU A 39 -18.87 11.38 16.67
CA GLU A 39 -17.55 11.75 16.22
C GLU A 39 -16.82 10.47 15.81
N VAL A 40 -16.28 10.44 14.58
CA VAL A 40 -15.53 9.28 14.09
C VAL A 40 -14.45 8.93 15.11
N PRO A 41 -14.31 7.67 15.58
CA PRO A 41 -13.26 7.32 16.53
C PRO A 41 -11.88 7.56 15.89
N PRO A 42 -10.81 7.82 16.68
CA PRO A 42 -9.48 7.90 16.11
C PRO A 42 -9.11 6.58 15.42
N ILE A 43 -8.38 6.67 14.31
CA ILE A 43 -8.12 5.52 13.43
C ILE A 43 -6.64 5.17 13.48
N LEU A 44 -6.32 3.93 13.82
CA LEU A 44 -4.97 3.38 13.73
C LEU A 44 -4.89 2.37 12.59
N PHE A 45 -4.02 2.65 11.62
CA PHE A 45 -3.75 1.79 10.48
C PHE A 45 -2.57 0.86 10.75
N VAL A 46 -2.68 -0.42 10.40
CA VAL A 46 -1.77 -1.50 10.79
C VAL A 46 -1.32 -2.25 9.53
N HIS A 47 -0.04 -2.13 9.17
CA HIS A 47 0.49 -2.76 7.95
C HIS A 47 0.69 -4.27 8.06
N GLY A 48 0.94 -4.92 6.91
CA GLY A 48 1.12 -6.36 6.78
C GLY A 48 2.54 -6.87 7.04
N ASN A 49 2.73 -8.17 6.76
CA ASN A 49 4.00 -8.87 6.94
C ASN A 49 5.08 -8.30 6.01
N GLY A 50 6.19 -7.84 6.58
CA GLY A 50 7.32 -7.26 5.81
C GLY A 50 7.06 -5.87 5.21
N ASP A 51 5.88 -5.31 5.42
CA ASP A 51 5.51 -3.96 4.98
C ASP A 51 5.85 -2.90 6.05
N TYR A 52 5.41 -1.67 5.81
CA TYR A 52 5.60 -0.49 6.65
C TYR A 52 4.37 0.42 6.54
N ASP A 53 4.27 1.40 7.43
CA ASP A 53 3.11 2.29 7.57
C ASP A 53 2.82 3.18 6.35
N ALA A 54 3.84 3.56 5.56
CA ALA A 54 3.70 4.40 4.38
C ALA A 54 2.75 3.84 3.29
N LEU A 55 2.48 2.53 3.31
CA LEU A 55 1.48 1.94 2.41
C LEU A 55 0.08 2.55 2.63
N TRP A 56 -0.20 3.11 3.81
CA TRP A 56 -1.46 3.78 4.12
C TRP A 56 -1.55 5.22 3.62
N VAL A 57 -0.49 5.79 3.03
CA VAL A 57 -0.44 7.23 2.68
C VAL A 57 -1.63 7.72 1.86
N THR A 58 -2.05 6.95 0.84
CA THR A 58 -3.21 7.33 0.01
C THR A 58 -4.53 7.17 0.75
N THR A 59 -4.62 6.25 1.71
CA THR A 59 -5.80 6.09 2.58
C THR A 59 -5.89 7.24 3.57
N LEU A 60 -4.78 7.64 4.20
CA LEU A 60 -4.71 8.80 5.09
C LEU A 60 -5.18 10.06 4.36
N TRP A 61 -4.65 10.32 3.16
CA TRP A 61 -5.07 11.46 2.36
C TRP A 61 -6.53 11.44 1.95
N ARG A 62 -7.09 10.27 1.63
CA ARG A 62 -8.52 10.13 1.34
C ARG A 62 -9.39 10.36 2.59
N MET A 63 -8.95 9.93 3.77
CA MET A 63 -9.62 10.24 5.04
C MET A 63 -9.63 11.75 5.32
N GLU A 64 -8.47 12.42 5.19
CA GLU A 64 -8.38 13.88 5.34
C GLU A 64 -9.26 14.63 4.34
N SER A 65 -9.28 14.16 3.09
CA SER A 65 -10.13 14.71 2.03
C SER A 65 -11.63 14.53 2.30
N ASN A 66 -11.99 13.72 3.28
CA ASN A 66 -13.36 13.48 3.75
C ASN A 66 -13.62 14.01 5.17
N GLY A 67 -12.72 14.86 5.69
CA GLY A 67 -12.91 15.60 6.93
C GLY A 67 -12.43 14.90 8.20
N ILE A 68 -11.67 13.80 8.09
CA ILE A 68 -11.01 13.20 9.26
C ILE A 68 -9.73 14.00 9.55
N ALA A 69 -9.62 14.55 10.76
CA ALA A 69 -8.46 15.33 11.16
C ALA A 69 -7.20 14.45 11.27
N ARG A 70 -6.05 14.98 10.81
CA ARG A 70 -4.76 14.25 10.77
C ARG A 70 -4.34 13.74 12.13
N ASP A 71 -4.49 14.56 13.16
CA ASP A 71 -4.13 14.25 14.55
C ASP A 71 -5.00 13.14 15.19
N ARG A 72 -6.12 12.80 14.56
CA ARG A 72 -6.98 11.67 14.93
C ARG A 72 -6.67 10.39 14.17
N MET A 73 -5.64 10.41 13.34
CA MET A 73 -5.15 9.24 12.62
C MET A 73 -3.70 8.96 12.95
N ALA A 74 -3.35 7.69 12.93
CA ALA A 74 -1.97 7.23 12.99
C ALA A 74 -1.83 5.95 12.17
N ALA A 75 -0.62 5.65 11.72
CA ALA A 75 -0.27 4.35 11.20
C ALA A 75 0.89 3.80 12.03
N ILE A 76 0.78 2.57 12.52
CA ILE A 76 1.86 1.93 13.27
C ILE A 76 2.90 1.40 12.30
N ASN A 77 4.18 1.66 12.60
CA ASN A 77 5.32 1.12 11.87
C ASN A 77 6.04 0.09 12.74
N PHE A 78 5.65 -1.18 12.61
CA PHE A 78 6.20 -2.26 13.44
C PHE A 78 7.69 -2.43 13.22
N THR A 79 8.44 -2.58 14.30
CA THR A 79 9.90 -2.57 14.28
C THR A 79 10.48 -3.65 13.35
N ASP A 80 10.06 -4.90 13.56
CA ASP A 80 10.43 -6.06 12.75
C ASP A 80 9.17 -6.63 12.09
N PRO A 81 8.81 -6.18 10.87
CA PRO A 81 7.51 -6.46 10.28
C PRO A 81 7.33 -7.90 9.79
N LEU A 82 8.43 -8.65 9.61
CA LEU A 82 8.41 -10.03 9.15
C LEU A 82 8.17 -11.01 10.31
N ALA A 83 7.28 -11.97 10.10
CA ALA A 83 7.03 -13.06 11.03
C ALA A 83 8.22 -14.03 11.12
N ARG A 84 8.36 -14.65 12.29
CA ARG A 84 9.22 -15.81 12.50
C ARG A 84 8.68 -17.03 11.73
N SER A 85 9.57 -17.93 11.31
CA SER A 85 9.17 -19.19 10.66
C SER A 85 8.47 -20.15 11.63
N ASP A 86 8.87 -20.12 12.90
CA ASP A 86 8.20 -20.74 14.05
C ASP A 86 8.06 -19.65 15.10
N ASP A 87 6.83 -19.34 15.52
CA ASP A 87 6.55 -18.20 16.40
C ASP A 87 7.31 -18.28 17.75
N LYS A 88 7.60 -19.50 18.20
CA LYS A 88 8.25 -19.77 19.49
C LYS A 88 9.78 -19.75 19.43
N VAL A 89 10.36 -19.75 18.23
CA VAL A 89 11.81 -19.77 18.03
C VAL A 89 12.27 -18.38 17.63
N GLU A 90 13.13 -17.77 18.44
CA GLU A 90 13.71 -16.48 18.10
C GLU A 90 14.40 -16.51 16.73
N GLN A 91 14.15 -15.48 15.95
CA GLN A 91 14.74 -15.32 14.63
C GLN A 91 15.12 -13.85 14.46
N ALA A 92 16.38 -13.58 14.12
CA ALA A 92 16.87 -12.21 14.00
C ALA A 92 16.04 -11.39 13.00
N ASN A 93 15.79 -10.12 13.34
CA ASN A 93 15.06 -9.15 12.51
C ASN A 93 13.62 -9.57 12.18
N ARG A 94 13.00 -10.42 13.01
CA ARG A 94 11.63 -10.93 12.85
C ARG A 94 10.89 -10.94 14.19
N SER A 95 9.59 -10.68 14.14
CA SER A 95 8.72 -10.58 15.32
C SER A 95 7.83 -11.81 15.48
N SER A 96 7.58 -12.18 16.74
CA SER A 96 6.52 -13.11 17.10
C SER A 96 5.13 -12.45 17.09
N THR A 97 4.08 -13.25 17.24
CA THR A 97 2.70 -12.79 17.45
C THR A 97 2.57 -11.94 18.73
N GLU A 98 3.36 -12.24 19.76
CA GLU A 98 3.40 -11.51 21.03
C GLU A 98 4.13 -10.16 20.90
N ASP A 99 5.20 -10.11 20.11
CA ASP A 99 5.90 -8.86 19.80
C ASP A 99 4.98 -7.86 19.09
N GLN A 100 4.27 -8.33 18.05
CA GLN A 100 3.27 -7.52 17.33
C GLN A 100 2.14 -7.05 18.25
N ARG A 101 1.63 -7.93 19.13
CA ARG A 101 0.56 -7.58 20.08
C ARG A 101 1.00 -6.48 21.03
N ARG A 102 2.23 -6.57 21.56
CA ARG A 102 2.80 -5.57 22.47
C ARG A 102 2.97 -4.22 21.79
N GLU A 103 3.56 -4.18 20.59
CA GLU A 103 3.75 -2.93 19.84
C GLU A 103 2.40 -2.28 19.46
N LEU A 104 1.41 -3.08 19.01
CA LEU A 104 0.08 -2.56 18.69
C LEU A 104 -0.64 -2.03 19.93
N THR A 105 -0.56 -2.74 21.06
CA THR A 105 -1.16 -2.30 22.33
C THR A 105 -0.60 -0.94 22.76
N ALA A 106 0.71 -0.73 22.63
CA ALA A 106 1.35 0.54 22.93
C ALA A 106 0.89 1.67 21.98
N ALA A 107 0.75 1.40 20.68
CA ALA A 107 0.25 2.39 19.72
C ALA A 107 -1.22 2.77 19.95
N ILE A 108 -2.06 1.80 20.36
CA ILE A 108 -3.45 2.06 20.74
C ILE A 108 -3.50 3.00 21.96
N ALA A 109 -2.73 2.70 23.00
CA ALA A 109 -2.65 3.52 24.20
C ALA A 109 -2.14 4.94 23.90
N ASP A 110 -1.14 5.06 23.02
CA ASP A 110 -0.61 6.34 22.57
C ASP A 110 -1.66 7.18 21.82
N LEU A 111 -2.37 6.59 20.85
CA LEU A 111 -3.40 7.30 20.09
C LEU A 111 -4.57 7.73 20.99
N LYS A 112 -5.02 6.86 21.91
CA LYS A 112 -6.03 7.22 22.91
C LYS A 112 -5.57 8.38 23.78
N ARG A 113 -4.33 8.36 24.26
CA ARG A 113 -3.76 9.44 25.08
C ARG A 113 -3.70 10.77 24.32
N ARG A 114 -3.26 10.76 23.07
CA ARG A 114 -3.16 11.98 22.23
C ARG A 114 -4.51 12.60 21.91
N THR A 115 -5.53 11.77 21.72
CA THR A 115 -6.87 12.21 21.25
C THR A 115 -7.90 12.34 22.37
N GLY A 116 -7.63 11.82 23.56
CA GLY A 116 -8.58 11.74 24.67
C GLY A 116 -9.71 10.72 24.46
N ALA A 117 -9.69 9.94 23.37
CA ALA A 117 -10.74 8.98 23.08
C ALA A 117 -10.65 7.72 23.95
N SER A 118 -11.80 7.19 24.35
CA SER A 118 -11.89 5.94 25.10
C SER A 118 -11.67 4.69 24.23
N ARG A 119 -11.94 4.77 22.93
CA ARG A 119 -11.79 3.67 21.97
C ARG A 119 -11.27 4.17 20.63
N VAL A 120 -10.60 3.30 19.89
CA VAL A 120 -10.08 3.57 18.54
C VAL A 120 -10.73 2.64 17.50
N ALA A 121 -10.66 2.99 16.22
CA ALA A 121 -10.90 2.07 15.11
C ALA A 121 -9.55 1.54 14.61
N LEU A 122 -9.46 0.25 14.34
CA LEU A 122 -8.27 -0.41 13.84
C LEU A 122 -8.51 -0.92 12.41
N VAL A 123 -7.60 -0.60 11.50
CA VAL A 123 -7.64 -1.04 10.10
C VAL A 123 -6.35 -1.79 9.79
N GLY A 124 -6.43 -3.09 9.55
CA GLY A 124 -5.27 -3.94 9.33
C GLY A 124 -5.23 -4.53 7.94
N SER A 125 -4.06 -4.49 7.29
CA SER A 125 -3.81 -5.23 6.05
C SER A 125 -3.08 -6.54 6.35
N SER A 126 -3.48 -7.65 5.73
CA SER A 126 -2.73 -8.91 5.82
C SER A 126 -2.47 -9.32 7.28
N ARG A 127 -1.22 -9.67 7.63
CA ARG A 127 -0.74 -9.96 9.01
C ARG A 127 -1.12 -8.89 10.04
N GLY A 128 -1.27 -7.62 9.66
CA GLY A 128 -1.72 -6.57 10.57
C GLY A 128 -3.07 -6.88 11.22
N GLY A 129 -3.94 -7.61 10.51
CA GLY A 129 -5.20 -8.08 11.08
C GLY A 129 -5.04 -9.15 12.16
N TYR A 130 -3.98 -9.98 12.10
CA TYR A 130 -3.65 -10.89 13.21
C TYR A 130 -3.31 -10.12 14.47
N ALA A 131 -2.49 -9.07 14.37
CA ALA A 131 -2.15 -8.24 15.52
C ALA A 131 -3.40 -7.61 16.15
N ILE A 132 -4.31 -7.09 15.31
CA ILE A 132 -5.60 -6.53 15.76
C ILE A 132 -6.43 -7.58 16.50
N ARG A 133 -6.66 -8.74 15.88
CA ARG A 133 -7.44 -9.83 16.48
C ARG A 133 -6.79 -10.32 17.78
N ASN A 134 -5.46 -10.42 17.81
CA ASN A 134 -4.71 -10.85 18.98
C ASN A 134 -4.86 -9.89 20.16
N VAL A 135 -4.78 -8.57 19.92
CA VAL A 135 -5.06 -7.55 20.95
C VAL A 135 -6.49 -7.68 21.47
N ILE A 136 -7.47 -7.75 20.57
CA ILE A 136 -8.90 -7.79 20.96
C ILE A 136 -9.21 -9.04 21.78
N LYS A 137 -8.80 -10.22 21.31
CA LYS A 137 -9.07 -11.51 21.98
C LYS A 137 -8.39 -11.59 23.35
N ASN A 138 -7.22 -10.98 23.51
CA ASN A 138 -6.42 -11.03 24.74
C ASN A 138 -6.57 -9.77 25.60
N GLY A 139 -7.81 -9.32 25.81
CA GLY A 139 -8.17 -8.29 26.79
C GLY A 139 -8.26 -6.86 26.26
N GLY A 140 -7.95 -6.60 24.99
CA GLY A 140 -7.98 -5.27 24.38
C GLY A 140 -9.33 -4.85 23.77
N ALA A 141 -10.36 -5.71 23.79
CA ALA A 141 -11.66 -5.42 23.16
C ALA A 141 -12.32 -4.12 23.65
N GLY A 142 -12.15 -3.78 24.94
CA GLY A 142 -12.68 -2.55 25.53
C GLY A 142 -12.10 -1.27 24.90
N ASP A 143 -10.92 -1.34 24.28
CA ASP A 143 -10.24 -0.21 23.67
C ASP A 143 -10.55 -0.03 22.17
N VAL A 144 -11.24 -0.99 21.54
CA VAL A 144 -11.39 -1.04 20.08
C VAL A 144 -12.85 -0.99 19.67
N SER A 145 -13.28 0.10 19.04
CA SER A 145 -14.65 0.27 18.54
C SER A 145 -14.93 -0.52 17.27
N HIS A 146 -14.00 -0.50 16.32
CA HIS A 146 -14.10 -1.14 15.00
C HIS A 146 -12.80 -1.89 14.70
N ALA A 147 -12.91 -3.06 14.08
CA ALA A 147 -11.81 -3.85 13.56
C ALA A 147 -12.08 -4.19 12.10
N ILE A 148 -11.31 -3.57 11.20
CA ILE A 148 -11.43 -3.74 9.75
C ILE A 148 -10.22 -4.54 9.28
N LEU A 149 -10.46 -5.71 8.70
CA LEU A 149 -9.44 -6.69 8.34
C LEU A 149 -9.40 -6.87 6.82
N CYS A 150 -8.38 -6.32 6.19
CA CYS A 150 -8.22 -6.26 4.75
C CYS A 150 -7.26 -7.34 4.26
N GLY A 151 -7.78 -8.37 3.58
CA GLY A 151 -6.98 -9.50 3.10
C GLY A 151 -6.25 -10.23 4.24
N THR A 152 -6.73 -10.12 5.48
CA THR A 152 -6.14 -10.85 6.60
C THR A 152 -6.40 -12.35 6.39
N PRO A 153 -5.37 -13.21 6.40
CA PRO A 153 -5.56 -14.64 6.19
C PRO A 153 -6.17 -15.29 7.45
N ASN A 154 -7.41 -14.95 7.80
CA ASN A 154 -8.05 -15.29 9.07
C ASN A 154 -8.15 -16.81 9.35
N HIS A 155 -8.11 -17.62 8.30
CA HIS A 155 -8.07 -19.08 8.34
C HIS A 155 -6.71 -19.67 7.87
N GLY A 156 -5.67 -18.84 7.85
CA GLY A 156 -4.33 -19.17 7.41
C GLY A 156 -4.08 -18.84 5.94
N VAL A 157 -2.79 -18.88 5.57
CA VAL A 157 -2.34 -18.94 4.18
C VAL A 157 -2.33 -20.40 3.69
N PHE A 158 -2.22 -21.32 4.65
CA PHE A 158 -2.39 -22.75 4.53
C PHE A 158 -2.95 -23.27 5.86
N ALA A 159 -3.55 -24.45 5.85
CA ALA A 159 -4.19 -25.11 6.97
C ALA A 159 -3.85 -26.61 6.92
N THR A 160 -2.62 -26.95 7.34
CA THR A 160 -2.09 -28.33 7.31
C THR A 160 -1.55 -28.74 8.69
N ASP A 161 -1.29 -30.04 8.90
CA ASP A 161 -0.70 -30.51 10.16
C ASP A 161 0.81 -30.20 10.26
N ASP A 162 1.43 -29.71 9.18
CA ASP A 162 2.83 -29.30 9.13
C ASP A 162 3.04 -27.94 9.81
N THR A 163 4.20 -27.71 10.42
CA THR A 163 4.59 -26.40 10.99
C THR A 163 3.54 -25.78 11.94
N PRO A 164 3.09 -26.49 13.00
CA PRO A 164 1.97 -26.06 13.84
C PRO A 164 2.20 -24.77 14.64
N ASN A 165 3.46 -24.31 14.75
CA ASN A 165 3.81 -23.04 15.39
C ASN A 165 3.99 -21.88 14.39
N ASN A 166 3.76 -22.08 13.09
CA ASN A 166 3.75 -20.99 12.12
C ASN A 166 2.44 -20.20 12.27
N GLU A 167 2.52 -18.89 12.49
CA GLU A 167 1.33 -18.04 12.68
C GLU A 167 0.41 -17.95 11.45
N PHE A 168 0.89 -18.34 10.27
CA PHE A 168 0.08 -18.41 9.04
C PHE A 168 -0.61 -19.76 8.84
N ASN A 169 -0.40 -20.74 9.71
CA ASN A 169 -1.08 -22.03 9.63
C ASN A 169 -2.45 -21.98 10.30
N GLY A 170 -3.54 -22.13 9.53
CA GLY A 170 -4.92 -22.17 10.01
C GLY A 170 -5.21 -23.29 11.01
N ARG A 171 -4.42 -24.38 10.98
CA ARG A 171 -4.50 -25.47 11.96
C ARG A 171 -3.54 -25.27 13.14
N GLY A 172 -2.70 -24.24 13.10
CA GLY A 172 -1.79 -23.87 14.18
C GLY A 172 -2.52 -23.36 15.42
N ALA A 173 -1.85 -23.41 16.57
CA ALA A 173 -2.44 -23.02 17.86
C ALA A 173 -2.92 -21.57 17.87
N PHE A 174 -2.17 -20.66 17.22
CA PHE A 174 -2.48 -19.24 17.18
C PHE A 174 -3.83 -18.96 16.51
N LEU A 175 -4.02 -19.37 15.25
CA LEU A 175 -5.26 -19.09 14.52
C LEU A 175 -6.46 -19.87 15.07
N ARG A 176 -6.26 -21.11 15.54
CA ARG A 176 -7.33 -21.84 16.24
C ARG A 176 -7.79 -21.09 17.50
N GLY A 177 -6.86 -20.53 18.27
CA GLY A 177 -7.20 -19.72 19.45
C GLY A 177 -7.93 -18.41 19.08
N LEU A 178 -7.57 -17.76 17.97
CA LEU A 178 -8.29 -16.58 17.51
C LEU A 178 -9.70 -16.90 16.98
N ASN A 179 -9.89 -18.09 16.40
CA ASN A 179 -11.14 -18.53 15.77
C ASN A 179 -12.04 -19.36 16.72
N GLU A 180 -11.61 -19.59 17.97
CA GLU A 180 -12.38 -20.40 18.91
C GLU A 180 -13.70 -19.73 19.33
N GLY A 181 -14.74 -20.54 19.53
CA GLY A 181 -16.05 -20.14 20.03
C GLY A 181 -17.17 -20.24 18.99
N GLU A 182 -18.38 -19.85 19.38
CA GLU A 182 -19.54 -19.85 18.47
C GLU A 182 -19.43 -18.76 17.39
N SER A 183 -18.67 -17.69 17.66
CA SER A 183 -18.34 -16.61 16.75
C SER A 183 -16.83 -16.36 16.78
N GLU A 184 -16.27 -15.97 15.64
CA GLU A 184 -14.83 -15.69 15.48
C GLU A 184 -14.48 -14.22 15.76
N VAL A 185 -15.48 -13.43 16.17
CA VAL A 185 -15.33 -12.02 16.55
C VAL A 185 -15.68 -11.83 18.02
N THR A 186 -15.05 -10.84 18.65
CA THR A 186 -15.29 -10.54 20.07
C THR A 186 -16.44 -9.54 20.23
N PRO A 187 -17.45 -9.83 21.07
CA PRO A 187 -18.57 -8.93 21.32
C PRO A 187 -18.13 -7.52 21.74
N GLY A 188 -18.93 -6.52 21.36
CA GLY A 188 -18.67 -5.12 21.68
C GLY A 188 -17.75 -4.38 20.69
N THR A 189 -17.05 -5.10 19.80
CA THR A 189 -16.28 -4.53 18.68
C THR A 189 -17.01 -4.82 17.36
N ALA A 190 -17.16 -3.82 16.50
CA ALA A 190 -17.73 -4.02 15.16
C ALA A 190 -16.65 -4.56 14.21
N PHE A 191 -16.88 -5.70 13.57
CA PHE A 191 -15.93 -6.32 12.66
C PHE A 191 -16.36 -6.25 11.19
N LEU A 192 -15.41 -5.86 10.34
CA LEU A 192 -15.52 -5.91 8.87
C LEU A 192 -14.33 -6.70 8.32
N THR A 193 -14.57 -7.63 7.41
CA THR A 193 -13.53 -8.22 6.56
C THR A 193 -13.71 -7.75 5.13
N LEU A 194 -12.60 -7.40 4.49
CA LEU A 194 -12.53 -7.06 3.07
C LEU A 194 -11.66 -8.10 2.40
N ARG A 195 -12.20 -8.80 1.39
CA ARG A 195 -11.47 -9.84 0.68
C ARG A 195 -11.47 -9.64 -0.83
N SER A 196 -10.52 -10.32 -1.46
CA SER A 196 -10.47 -10.47 -2.89
C SER A 196 -11.52 -11.48 -3.35
N ASP A 197 -11.97 -11.33 -4.59
CA ASP A 197 -12.69 -12.36 -5.33
C ASP A 197 -11.70 -13.15 -6.21
N GLY A 198 -10.84 -13.95 -5.57
CA GLY A 198 -9.98 -14.93 -6.23
C GLY A 198 -8.57 -14.46 -6.66
N LEU A 199 -8.20 -13.19 -6.49
CA LEU A 199 -6.88 -12.66 -6.86
C LEU A 199 -5.94 -12.40 -5.68
N ASP A 200 -6.30 -12.83 -4.47
CA ASP A 200 -5.40 -12.82 -3.32
C ASP A 200 -4.50 -14.07 -3.35
N LYS A 201 -3.20 -13.89 -3.57
CA LYS A 201 -2.22 -14.99 -3.65
C LYS A 201 -2.09 -15.82 -2.36
N TYR A 202 -2.54 -15.29 -1.22
CA TYR A 202 -2.49 -15.96 0.07
C TYR A 202 -3.84 -16.59 0.47
N ALA A 203 -4.88 -16.44 -0.36
CA ALA A 203 -6.18 -17.09 -0.21
C ALA A 203 -6.48 -17.96 -1.43
N GLN A 204 -5.59 -18.93 -1.69
CA GLN A 204 -5.66 -19.83 -2.84
C GLN A 204 -5.76 -21.28 -2.37
N ALA A 205 -6.59 -22.10 -3.05
CA ALA A 205 -6.77 -23.51 -2.72
C ALA A 205 -5.55 -24.38 -2.99
N GLU A 206 -4.63 -23.89 -3.81
CA GLU A 206 -3.44 -24.60 -4.26
C GLU A 206 -2.16 -23.81 -3.87
N GLY A 207 -1.14 -24.54 -3.44
CA GLY A 207 0.05 -24.05 -2.75
C GLY A 207 1.15 -23.45 -3.63
N ARG A 208 0.92 -23.15 -4.91
CA ARG A 208 1.95 -22.57 -5.79
C ARG A 208 2.62 -21.31 -5.21
N PHE A 209 1.84 -20.45 -4.56
CA PHE A 209 2.34 -19.17 -4.03
C PHE A 209 3.00 -19.26 -2.65
N ILE A 210 2.97 -20.44 -2.04
CA ILE A 210 3.72 -20.78 -0.84
C ILE A 210 4.85 -21.78 -1.14
N GLY A 211 5.22 -21.93 -2.41
CA GLY A 211 6.32 -22.81 -2.83
C GLY A 211 5.99 -24.30 -2.79
N LYS A 212 4.70 -24.68 -2.75
CA LYS A 212 4.23 -26.06 -2.76
C LYS A 212 3.27 -26.31 -3.94
N PRO A 213 3.73 -26.20 -5.20
CA PRO A 213 2.88 -26.39 -6.37
C PRO A 213 2.25 -27.79 -6.40
N GLY A 214 0.96 -27.86 -6.72
CA GLY A 214 0.15 -29.08 -6.75
C GLY A 214 -0.37 -29.52 -5.37
N VAL A 215 0.03 -28.86 -4.28
CA VAL A 215 -0.37 -29.25 -2.92
C VAL A 215 -1.57 -28.40 -2.47
N PRO A 216 -2.67 -29.00 -2.00
CA PRO A 216 -3.76 -28.25 -1.41
C PRO A 216 -3.31 -27.45 -0.19
N THR A 217 -3.69 -26.17 -0.13
CA THR A 217 -3.40 -25.32 1.04
C THR A 217 -4.37 -25.59 2.18
N GLY A 218 -5.57 -26.10 1.90
CA GLY A 218 -6.66 -26.21 2.88
C GLY A 218 -7.39 -24.88 3.16
N VAL A 219 -7.17 -23.84 2.35
CA VAL A 219 -7.86 -22.55 2.42
C VAL A 219 -8.54 -22.21 1.08
N THR A 220 -9.51 -21.30 1.08
CA THR A 220 -10.20 -20.82 -0.15
C THR A 220 -10.15 -19.31 -0.26
N ALA A 221 -10.74 -18.74 -1.32
CA ALA A 221 -10.85 -17.30 -1.51
C ALA A 221 -11.64 -16.61 -0.37
N GLU A 222 -12.53 -17.34 0.30
CA GLU A 222 -13.31 -16.93 1.46
C GLU A 222 -12.51 -17.04 2.77
N GLY A 223 -11.30 -17.61 2.77
CA GLY A 223 -10.47 -17.76 3.97
C GLY A 223 -10.26 -16.48 4.80
N PRO A 224 -10.27 -15.27 4.22
CA PRO A 224 -10.26 -14.02 4.99
C PRO A 224 -11.56 -13.66 5.71
N GLU A 225 -12.70 -14.29 5.42
CA GLU A 225 -13.97 -14.03 6.10
C GLU A 225 -13.93 -14.46 7.58
N LEU A 226 -14.81 -13.89 8.40
CA LEU A 226 -15.00 -14.27 9.80
C LEU A 226 -16.48 -14.49 10.10
N LYS A 227 -16.81 -15.58 10.79
CA LYS A 227 -18.14 -15.86 11.32
C LYS A 227 -18.51 -14.85 12.39
N GLY A 228 -19.54 -14.04 12.11
CA GLY A 228 -20.04 -12.97 12.98
C GLY A 228 -19.53 -11.58 12.61
N ALA A 229 -18.65 -11.45 11.63
CA ALA A 229 -18.29 -10.16 11.02
C ALA A 229 -19.25 -9.81 9.87
N THR A 230 -19.22 -8.53 9.45
CA THR A 230 -19.62 -8.18 8.10
C THR A 230 -18.51 -8.59 7.15
N ASN A 231 -18.79 -9.42 6.15
CA ASN A 231 -17.79 -9.90 5.17
C ASN A 231 -18.12 -9.34 3.79
N LEU A 232 -17.19 -8.63 3.15
CA LEU A 232 -17.37 -8.04 1.82
C LEU A 232 -16.28 -8.50 0.85
N ALA A 233 -16.69 -9.02 -0.31
CA ALA A 233 -15.81 -9.22 -1.45
C ALA A 233 -15.72 -7.93 -2.30
N LEU A 234 -14.52 -7.50 -2.63
CA LEU A 234 -14.28 -6.27 -3.39
C LEU A 234 -14.09 -6.50 -4.91
N GLY A 235 -14.38 -7.71 -5.38
CA GLY A 235 -14.14 -8.15 -6.74
C GLY A 235 -12.66 -8.46 -7.01
N ALA A 236 -12.25 -8.33 -8.26
CA ALA A 236 -10.91 -8.66 -8.76
C ALA A 236 -9.81 -7.70 -8.31
N LEU A 237 -9.58 -7.59 -7.00
CA LEU A 237 -8.46 -6.89 -6.36
C LEU A 237 -7.43 -7.90 -5.86
N ASP A 238 -6.15 -7.55 -5.93
CA ASP A 238 -5.09 -8.36 -5.32
C ASP A 238 -5.06 -8.25 -3.78
N HIS A 239 -4.19 -9.05 -3.16
CA HIS A 239 -4.03 -9.12 -1.70
C HIS A 239 -3.73 -7.76 -1.02
N ARG A 240 -2.97 -6.88 -1.67
CA ARG A 240 -2.66 -5.56 -1.11
C ARG A 240 -3.77 -4.57 -1.45
N GLU A 241 -4.34 -4.66 -2.63
CA GLU A 241 -5.41 -3.77 -3.08
C GLU A 241 -6.66 -3.84 -2.20
N VAL A 242 -6.98 -4.99 -1.58
CA VAL A 242 -8.11 -5.08 -0.64
C VAL A 242 -7.94 -4.23 0.63
N ALA A 243 -6.74 -3.66 0.85
CA ALA A 243 -6.47 -2.66 1.88
C ALA A 243 -6.31 -1.24 1.31
N PHE A 244 -5.61 -1.09 0.19
CA PHE A 244 -5.12 0.22 -0.26
C PHE A 244 -5.86 0.81 -1.48
N HIS A 245 -6.70 0.02 -2.14
CA HIS A 245 -7.45 0.45 -3.32
C HIS A 245 -8.58 1.44 -2.96
N PRO A 246 -8.95 2.38 -3.85
CA PRO A 246 -10.11 3.26 -3.69
C PRO A 246 -11.41 2.58 -3.21
N ARG A 247 -11.71 1.38 -3.74
CA ARG A 247 -12.83 0.53 -3.32
C ARG A 247 -12.73 0.12 -1.84
N ALA A 248 -11.56 -0.29 -1.39
CA ALA A 248 -11.34 -0.64 0.01
C ALA A 248 -11.51 0.59 0.91
N PHE A 249 -10.93 1.74 0.52
CA PHE A 249 -11.11 3.00 1.25
C PHE A 249 -12.60 3.34 1.47
N ARG A 250 -13.44 3.20 0.44
CA ARG A 250 -14.88 3.47 0.56
C ARG A 250 -15.52 2.65 1.68
N GLU A 251 -15.30 1.33 1.69
CA GLU A 251 -15.92 0.45 2.68
C GLU A 251 -15.35 0.67 4.08
N ILE A 252 -14.03 0.90 4.20
CA ILE A 252 -13.38 1.25 5.48
C ILE A 252 -14.01 2.53 6.05
N TYR A 253 -14.08 3.59 5.25
CA TYR A 253 -14.64 4.87 5.67
C TYR A 253 -16.11 4.72 6.06
N LYS A 254 -16.91 4.05 5.23
CA LYS A 254 -18.34 3.85 5.46
C LYS A 254 -18.61 3.10 6.75
N PHE A 255 -17.83 2.05 7.01
CA PHE A 255 -17.99 1.23 8.20
C PHE A 255 -17.65 1.99 9.48
N ILE A 256 -16.58 2.78 9.48
CA ILE A 256 -16.16 3.56 10.65
C ILE A 256 -17.06 4.79 10.87
N ALA A 257 -17.39 5.52 9.80
CA ALA A 257 -18.12 6.78 9.89
C ALA A 257 -19.64 6.63 9.86
N GLY A 258 -20.16 5.44 9.54
CA GLY A 258 -21.60 5.18 9.39
C GLY A 258 -22.25 5.86 8.18
N ARG A 259 -21.44 6.41 7.24
CA ARG A 259 -21.91 7.15 6.06
C ARG A 259 -20.91 7.05 4.91
N GLU A 260 -21.39 7.20 3.67
CA GLU A 260 -20.52 7.22 2.49
C GLU A 260 -19.48 8.36 2.57
N PRO A 261 -18.25 8.17 2.05
CA PRO A 261 -17.33 9.27 1.84
C PRO A 261 -17.92 10.23 0.81
N THR A 262 -17.69 11.53 1.01
CA THR A 262 -18.08 12.56 0.05
C THR A 262 -17.33 12.46 -1.27
N ARG A 263 -16.14 11.87 -1.26
CA ARG A 263 -15.27 11.69 -2.43
C ARG A 263 -14.27 10.55 -2.26
N ILE A 264 -13.87 9.98 -3.40
CA ILE A 264 -12.77 9.01 -3.49
C ILE A 264 -11.44 9.70 -3.85
N ALA A 265 -11.53 10.81 -4.60
CA ALA A 265 -10.38 11.60 -5.00
C ALA A 265 -9.70 12.27 -3.79
N ILE A 266 -8.37 12.37 -3.84
CA ILE A 266 -7.57 13.09 -2.86
C ILE A 266 -7.58 14.57 -3.22
N VAL A 267 -7.99 15.42 -2.28
CA VAL A 267 -8.01 16.88 -2.46
C VAL A 267 -6.64 17.45 -2.13
N PRO A 268 -5.99 18.16 -3.07
CA PRO A 268 -4.69 18.75 -2.80
C PRO A 268 -4.71 19.82 -1.70
N GLU A 269 -3.65 19.87 -0.91
CA GLU A 269 -3.31 21.00 -0.03
C GLU A 269 -2.54 22.06 -0.84
N PRO A 270 -2.69 23.35 -0.52
CA PRO A 270 -1.95 24.41 -1.22
C PRO A 270 -0.44 24.37 -0.95
N SER A 271 -0.04 23.76 0.17
CA SER A 271 1.35 23.64 0.61
C SER A 271 1.57 22.26 1.18
N VAL A 272 2.58 21.54 0.69
CA VAL A 272 2.84 20.14 1.02
C VAL A 272 4.20 20.00 1.69
N LYS A 273 4.20 19.42 2.89
CA LYS A 273 5.42 19.03 3.62
C LYS A 273 5.55 17.52 3.66
N LEU A 274 6.70 17.02 3.23
CA LEU A 274 7.02 15.60 3.19
C LEU A 274 8.11 15.27 4.21
N SER A 275 7.91 14.22 4.98
CA SER A 275 8.90 13.69 5.93
C SER A 275 8.72 12.18 6.03
N GLY A 276 9.71 11.51 6.61
CA GLY A 276 9.59 10.09 6.92
C GLY A 276 10.86 9.53 7.55
N LEU A 277 10.97 8.21 7.48
CA LEU A 277 12.11 7.46 7.99
C LEU A 277 12.94 6.90 6.84
N VAL A 278 14.25 6.87 7.02
CA VAL A 278 15.12 5.97 6.27
C VAL A 278 15.23 4.66 7.06
N THR A 279 14.89 3.54 6.43
CA THR A 279 15.04 2.20 7.02
C THR A 279 15.87 1.28 6.12
N GLY A 280 16.37 0.19 6.69
CA GLY A 280 17.29 -0.73 6.01
C GLY A 280 16.79 -2.16 5.87
N THR A 281 17.54 -2.95 5.11
CA THR A 281 17.35 -4.40 4.93
C THR A 281 18.57 -5.19 5.42
N PRO A 282 18.90 -5.16 6.73
CA PRO A 282 20.08 -5.86 7.24
C PRO A 282 20.02 -7.36 6.91
N GLY A 283 21.09 -7.88 6.28
CA GLY A 283 21.14 -9.26 5.82
C GLY A 283 20.07 -9.62 4.78
N GLY A 284 19.52 -8.63 4.07
CA GLY A 284 18.42 -8.82 3.11
C GLY A 284 17.04 -8.95 3.75
N VAL A 285 16.92 -8.78 5.07
CA VAL A 285 15.65 -8.88 5.80
C VAL A 285 15.06 -7.48 5.98
N SER A 286 13.85 -7.25 5.48
CA SER A 286 13.16 -5.96 5.65
C SER A 286 12.88 -5.67 7.12
N THR A 287 13.43 -4.56 7.62
CA THR A 287 13.12 -4.00 8.94
C THR A 287 12.62 -2.57 8.80
N ASN A 288 11.83 -2.11 9.77
CA ASN A 288 11.42 -0.70 9.85
C ASN A 288 12.27 0.08 10.86
N ARG A 289 13.42 -0.48 11.23
CA ARG A 289 14.39 0.15 12.13
C ARG A 289 15.05 1.34 11.44
N PRO A 290 15.24 2.45 12.17
CA PRO A 290 15.86 3.65 11.62
C PRO A 290 17.32 3.40 11.22
N VAL A 291 17.76 4.05 10.14
CA VAL A 291 19.15 4.05 9.70
C VAL A 291 19.75 5.44 9.93
N ALA A 292 20.83 5.50 10.71
CA ALA A 292 21.59 6.72 10.94
C ALA A 292 22.62 6.96 9.82
N GLY A 293 22.90 8.23 9.55
CA GLY A 293 23.95 8.64 8.63
C GLY A 293 23.63 8.50 7.14
N ALA A 294 22.40 8.13 6.79
CA ALA A 294 21.94 8.15 5.41
C ALA A 294 21.71 9.60 4.95
N THR A 295 22.04 9.91 3.69
CA THR A 295 21.76 11.21 3.08
C THR A 295 20.54 11.13 2.18
N VAL A 296 19.68 12.13 2.29
CA VAL A 296 18.46 12.28 1.47
C VAL A 296 18.48 13.64 0.81
N ASP A 297 18.53 13.63 -0.52
CA ASP A 297 18.33 14.82 -1.34
C ASP A 297 17.02 14.68 -2.13
N VAL A 298 16.23 15.75 -2.19
CA VAL A 298 14.96 15.77 -2.93
C VAL A 298 15.04 16.80 -4.04
N PHE A 299 14.74 16.39 -5.27
CA PHE A 299 14.75 17.25 -6.44
C PHE A 299 13.36 17.30 -7.07
N ARG A 300 13.01 18.48 -7.60
CA ARG A 300 11.94 18.57 -8.60
C ARG A 300 12.45 18.00 -9.91
N VAL A 301 11.64 17.19 -10.57
CA VAL A 301 11.94 16.68 -11.92
C VAL A 301 10.86 17.04 -12.91
N ASP A 302 11.25 17.12 -14.18
CA ASP A 302 10.33 17.23 -15.30
C ASP A 302 9.57 15.89 -15.49
N PRO A 303 8.23 15.89 -15.55
CA PRO A 303 7.43 14.67 -15.60
C PRO A 303 7.56 13.89 -16.91
N GLU A 304 8.07 14.49 -17.99
CA GLU A 304 8.20 13.84 -19.30
C GLU A 304 9.58 13.27 -19.56
N THR A 305 10.60 13.82 -18.90
CA THR A 305 12.01 13.47 -19.13
C THR A 305 12.70 12.87 -17.90
N GLY A 306 12.18 13.12 -16.69
CA GLY A 306 12.82 12.77 -15.44
C GLY A 306 14.06 13.62 -15.12
N GLU A 307 14.33 14.68 -15.88
CA GLU A 307 15.46 15.58 -15.63
C GLU A 307 15.19 16.53 -14.47
N ARG A 308 16.22 16.82 -13.67
CA ARG A 308 16.11 17.74 -12.54
C ARG A 308 15.84 19.16 -13.01
N ASN A 309 14.89 19.82 -12.37
CA ASN A 309 14.58 21.23 -12.58
C ASN A 309 15.12 22.06 -11.42
N GLY A 310 16.37 22.51 -11.54
CA GLY A 310 17.08 23.29 -10.52
C GLY A 310 17.85 22.45 -9.50
N GLY A 311 18.25 23.10 -8.41
CA GLY A 311 18.97 22.46 -7.29
C GLY A 311 18.07 21.61 -6.39
N ALA A 312 18.66 21.00 -5.36
CA ALA A 312 17.91 20.24 -4.36
C ALA A 312 16.90 21.14 -3.63
N LEU A 313 15.66 20.69 -3.54
CA LEU A 313 14.60 21.29 -2.71
C LEU A 313 14.85 21.06 -1.22
N HIS A 314 15.51 19.94 -0.90
CA HIS A 314 15.84 19.53 0.45
C HIS A 314 17.09 18.65 0.42
N SER A 315 17.96 18.83 1.41
CA SER A 315 19.14 18.00 1.64
C SER A 315 19.27 17.75 3.14
N SER A 316 19.43 16.49 3.55
CA SER A 316 19.58 16.13 4.97
C SER A 316 20.41 14.87 5.16
N LYS A 317 20.93 14.70 6.37
CA LYS A 317 21.54 13.47 6.85
C LYS A 317 20.79 12.98 8.09
N THR A 318 20.42 11.71 8.12
CA THR A 318 19.61 11.15 9.20
C THR A 318 20.40 11.00 10.50
N GLY A 319 19.75 11.27 11.63
CA GLY A 319 20.25 10.95 12.97
C GLY A 319 19.95 9.51 13.39
N ALA A 320 20.12 9.20 14.68
CA ALA A 320 19.81 7.88 15.24
C ALA A 320 18.32 7.49 15.12
N ASP A 321 17.44 8.47 14.99
CA ASP A 321 16.01 8.27 14.78
C ASP A 321 15.63 7.99 13.32
N GLY A 322 16.59 8.05 12.39
CA GLY A 322 16.40 7.77 10.96
C GLY A 322 15.51 8.79 10.24
N ARG A 323 15.12 9.90 10.88
CA ARG A 323 14.17 10.85 10.30
C ARG A 323 14.81 11.72 9.22
N TRP A 324 14.06 11.96 8.15
CA TRP A 324 14.38 12.93 7.11
C TRP A 324 13.22 13.92 6.92
N GLY A 325 13.53 15.11 6.40
CA GLY A 325 12.56 16.19 6.17
C GLY A 325 12.44 17.16 7.36
N PRO A 326 11.47 18.09 7.32
CA PRO A 326 10.47 18.24 6.27
C PRO A 326 10.99 18.90 4.99
N ALA A 327 10.71 18.28 3.84
CA ALA A 327 10.88 18.89 2.53
C ALA A 327 9.59 19.62 2.13
N GLN A 328 9.70 20.88 1.73
CA GLN A 328 8.58 21.68 1.23
C GLN A 328 8.47 21.52 -0.30
N VAL A 329 7.31 21.06 -0.78
CA VAL A 329 7.09 20.79 -2.21
C VAL A 329 5.76 21.39 -2.69
N ASN A 330 5.60 21.54 -4.01
CA ASN A 330 4.32 21.85 -4.63
C ASN A 330 3.54 20.54 -4.89
N PRO A 331 2.21 20.51 -4.67
CA PRO A 331 1.41 19.31 -4.84
C PRO A 331 1.38 18.71 -6.25
N ALA A 332 1.78 19.48 -7.27
CA ALA A 332 1.80 19.05 -8.67
C ALA A 332 3.19 18.64 -9.19
N TRP A 333 4.24 18.70 -8.37
CA TRP A 333 5.59 18.34 -8.82
C TRP A 333 5.84 16.85 -8.75
N SER A 334 6.38 16.29 -9.84
CA SER A 334 7.09 15.02 -9.79
C SER A 334 8.45 15.21 -9.12
N LEU A 335 8.87 14.21 -8.34
CA LEU A 335 10.06 14.30 -7.48
C LEU A 335 11.02 13.14 -7.72
N GLU A 336 12.31 13.42 -7.54
CA GLU A 336 13.37 12.42 -7.37
C GLU A 336 13.89 12.52 -5.93
N PHE A 337 13.90 11.40 -5.21
CA PHE A 337 14.58 11.25 -3.93
C PHE A 337 15.87 10.48 -4.17
N VAL A 338 17.02 11.10 -3.86
CA VAL A 338 18.32 10.44 -3.88
C VAL A 338 18.65 9.99 -2.47
N LEU A 339 18.70 8.69 -2.27
CA LEU A 339 19.04 8.06 -1.01
C LEU A 339 20.41 7.40 -1.12
N ALA A 340 21.37 7.87 -0.33
CA ALA A 340 22.61 7.14 -0.08
C ALA A 340 22.62 6.67 1.38
N SER A 341 22.69 5.36 1.58
CA SER A 341 22.72 4.71 2.88
C SER A 341 24.01 3.90 2.99
N PRO A 342 24.61 3.76 4.19
CA PRO A 342 25.76 2.87 4.39
C PRO A 342 25.48 1.47 3.83
N ASP A 343 26.49 0.90 3.15
CA ASP A 343 26.50 -0.46 2.61
C ASP A 343 25.37 -0.80 1.61
N ALA A 344 24.74 0.21 1.01
CA ALA A 344 23.65 0.07 0.05
C ALA A 344 23.93 0.84 -1.26
N PRO A 345 23.30 0.46 -2.39
CA PRO A 345 23.37 1.25 -3.60
C PRO A 345 22.74 2.63 -3.40
N THR A 346 23.32 3.65 -4.05
CA THR A 346 22.65 4.95 -4.12
C THR A 346 21.39 4.79 -4.94
N THR A 347 20.25 5.06 -4.32
CA THR A 347 18.94 4.78 -4.91
C THR A 347 18.28 6.08 -5.33
N HIS A 348 17.92 6.17 -6.60
CA HIS A 348 17.19 7.30 -7.18
C HIS A 348 15.72 6.93 -7.31
N ILE A 349 14.89 7.41 -6.38
CA ILE A 349 13.46 7.05 -6.28
C ILE A 349 12.64 8.17 -6.91
N TYR A 350 12.07 7.91 -8.09
CA TYR A 350 11.15 8.79 -8.80
C TYR A 350 9.72 8.53 -8.33
N ARG A 351 9.01 9.60 -7.99
CA ARG A 351 7.67 9.54 -7.41
C ARG A 351 6.71 10.47 -8.15
N SER A 352 5.48 9.98 -8.30
CA SER A 352 4.32 10.80 -8.67
C SER A 352 4.11 11.96 -7.68
N PRO A 353 3.37 13.02 -8.07
CA PRO A 353 3.11 14.15 -7.20
C PRO A 353 2.41 13.78 -5.88
N PHE A 354 2.72 14.55 -4.84
CA PHE A 354 2.16 14.41 -3.50
C PHE A 354 1.11 15.50 -3.27
N PRO A 355 -0.21 15.21 -3.39
CA PRO A 355 -1.24 16.24 -3.30
C PRO A 355 -1.39 16.79 -1.89
N ARG A 356 -0.98 16.05 -0.84
CA ARG A 356 -1.11 16.46 0.55
C ARG A 356 0.15 16.15 1.33
N SER A 357 0.35 16.86 2.43
CA SER A 357 1.47 16.63 3.35
C SER A 357 1.43 15.21 3.92
N SER A 358 2.60 14.66 4.25
CA SER A 358 2.74 13.34 4.87
C SER A 358 4.04 13.24 5.64
N ASP A 359 3.98 12.67 6.83
CA ASP A 359 5.13 12.34 7.69
C ASP A 359 5.53 10.85 7.63
N VAL A 360 4.83 10.07 6.80
CA VAL A 360 5.07 8.64 6.56
C VAL A 360 5.61 8.39 5.14
N VAL A 361 6.42 9.29 4.58
CA VAL A 361 7.10 9.06 3.30
C VAL A 361 8.43 8.36 3.58
N HIS A 362 8.37 7.05 3.82
CA HIS A 362 9.55 6.28 4.18
C HIS A 362 10.39 5.93 2.96
N LEU A 363 11.72 5.94 3.13
CA LEU A 363 12.69 5.66 2.09
C LEU A 363 13.50 4.43 2.51
N ARG A 364 13.67 3.50 1.58
CA ARG A 364 14.50 2.31 1.76
C ARG A 364 15.38 2.15 0.53
N PRO A 365 16.67 1.84 0.68
CA PRO A 365 17.54 1.62 -0.47
C PRO A 365 17.03 0.45 -1.33
N ALA A 366 17.33 0.50 -2.62
CA ALA A 366 17.15 -0.64 -3.51
C ALA A 366 17.93 -1.85 -3.00
N ARG A 367 17.49 -3.05 -3.41
CA ARG A 367 18.31 -4.26 -3.24
C ARG A 367 19.69 -4.05 -3.89
N PRO A 368 20.77 -4.64 -3.35
CA PRO A 368 22.07 -4.61 -4.00
C PRO A 368 22.02 -5.15 -5.44
N LEU A 369 22.94 -4.67 -6.28
CA LEU A 369 23.19 -5.25 -7.60
C LEU A 369 23.67 -6.70 -7.43
N GLY A 370 22.96 -7.63 -8.06
CA GLY A 370 23.21 -9.06 -7.93
C GLY A 370 23.82 -9.67 -9.19
N SER A 371 24.00 -11.00 -9.19
CA SER A 371 24.51 -11.75 -10.34
C SER A 371 23.71 -11.54 -11.62
N ALA A 372 22.39 -11.35 -11.51
CA ALA A 372 21.51 -11.05 -12.64
C ALA A 372 21.74 -9.66 -13.25
N ASP A 373 22.39 -8.75 -12.52
CA ASP A 373 22.63 -7.36 -12.95
C ASP A 373 24.08 -7.11 -13.41
N LYS A 374 24.94 -8.14 -13.36
CA LYS A 374 26.40 -8.01 -13.53
C LYS A 374 26.84 -7.36 -14.86
N ASP A 375 26.06 -7.58 -15.92
CA ASP A 375 26.34 -7.08 -17.28
C ASP A 375 25.49 -5.84 -17.64
N ALA A 376 24.67 -5.34 -16.70
CA ALA A 376 23.82 -4.18 -16.91
C ALA A 376 24.63 -2.89 -16.81
N GLY A 377 24.48 -2.00 -17.81
CA GLY A 377 24.96 -0.63 -17.74
C GLY A 377 24.12 0.24 -16.79
N ALA A 378 22.82 -0.04 -16.72
CA ALA A 378 21.89 0.58 -15.76
C ALA A 378 20.78 -0.40 -15.36
N VAL A 379 20.25 -0.20 -14.16
CA VAL A 379 19.11 -0.97 -13.61
C VAL A 379 18.00 0.00 -13.20
N VAL A 380 16.80 -0.23 -13.74
CA VAL A 380 15.58 0.53 -13.41
C VAL A 380 14.53 -0.44 -12.89
N ILE A 381 13.95 -0.13 -11.74
CA ILE A 381 12.91 -0.94 -11.10
C ILE A 381 11.60 -0.15 -11.11
N MET A 382 10.54 -0.70 -11.70
CA MET A 382 9.18 -0.21 -11.47
C MET A 382 8.64 -0.89 -10.21
N SER A 383 8.25 -0.12 -9.20
CA SER A 383 7.76 -0.66 -7.91
C SER A 383 6.33 -0.23 -7.64
N ARG A 384 5.51 -1.14 -7.12
CA ARG A 384 4.11 -0.93 -6.70
C ARG A 384 3.92 -1.35 -5.23
N PRO A 385 4.22 -0.48 -4.25
CA PRO A 385 4.13 -0.86 -2.84
C PRO A 385 2.72 -1.25 -2.36
N ARG A 386 1.67 -0.65 -2.93
CA ARG A 386 0.26 -0.80 -2.49
C ARG A 386 -0.54 -1.82 -3.30
N GLY A 387 0.12 -2.67 -4.09
CA GLY A 387 -0.54 -3.63 -4.95
C GLY A 387 0.45 -4.60 -5.62
N TYR A 388 -0.05 -5.48 -6.48
CA TYR A 388 0.74 -6.33 -7.36
C TYR A 388 0.37 -6.07 -8.83
N PHE A 389 1.26 -6.38 -9.76
CA PHE A 389 0.98 -6.28 -11.19
C PHE A 389 0.14 -7.48 -11.64
N GLY A 390 -1.09 -7.24 -12.14
CA GLY A 390 -1.99 -8.29 -12.59
C GLY A 390 -2.19 -8.32 -14.09
N LEU A 391 -1.47 -9.16 -14.82
CA LEU A 391 -1.72 -9.37 -16.26
C LEU A 391 -2.79 -10.44 -16.49
N PRO A 392 -3.72 -10.28 -17.47
CA PRO A 392 -3.91 -9.12 -18.36
C PRO A 392 -4.92 -8.10 -17.80
N ARG A 393 -5.25 -8.14 -16.51
CA ARG A 393 -6.23 -7.25 -15.86
C ARG A 393 -5.79 -5.79 -15.96
N ASP A 394 -4.50 -5.54 -15.75
CA ASP A 394 -3.90 -4.21 -15.66
C ASP A 394 -3.04 -3.91 -16.90
N VAL A 395 -2.91 -2.63 -17.23
CA VAL A 395 -1.86 -2.15 -18.14
C VAL A 395 -0.58 -2.02 -17.34
N VAL A 396 0.43 -2.82 -17.65
CA VAL A 396 1.74 -2.82 -16.96
C VAL A 396 2.83 -2.67 -18.02
N LEU A 397 3.42 -1.48 -18.12
CA LEU A 397 4.45 -1.20 -19.11
C LEU A 397 5.71 -0.66 -18.43
N LEU A 398 6.86 -1.23 -18.76
CA LEU A 398 8.17 -0.70 -18.42
C LEU A 398 8.94 -0.49 -19.72
N ASP A 399 9.25 0.76 -20.01
CA ASP A 399 9.83 1.18 -21.28
C ASP A 399 8.98 0.81 -22.51
N GLY A 400 7.66 0.99 -22.38
CA GLY A 400 6.69 0.73 -23.44
C GLY A 400 6.41 -0.75 -23.72
N LYS A 401 6.92 -1.66 -22.88
CA LYS A 401 6.75 -3.12 -23.03
C LYS A 401 6.19 -3.75 -21.76
N GLU A 402 5.39 -4.79 -21.91
CA GLU A 402 5.02 -5.65 -20.78
C GLU A 402 6.28 -6.31 -20.19
N PRO A 403 6.54 -6.18 -18.88
CA PRO A 403 7.72 -6.78 -18.26
C PRO A 403 7.65 -8.32 -18.26
N ALA A 404 8.72 -8.99 -18.71
CA ALA A 404 8.79 -10.45 -18.76
C ALA A 404 8.84 -11.15 -17.37
N ASP A 405 9.20 -10.39 -16.34
CA ASP A 405 9.24 -10.87 -14.96
C ASP A 405 7.89 -10.80 -14.23
N VAL A 406 6.86 -10.16 -14.81
CA VAL A 406 5.48 -10.17 -14.31
C VAL A 406 4.71 -11.34 -14.90
N LYS A 407 4.12 -12.19 -14.06
CA LYS A 407 3.37 -13.37 -14.51
C LYS A 407 1.87 -13.11 -14.64
N PRO A 408 1.20 -13.67 -15.67
CA PRO A 408 -0.25 -13.56 -15.81
C PRO A 408 -1.00 -14.42 -14.77
N GLY A 409 -2.23 -14.02 -14.46
CA GLY A 409 -3.11 -14.72 -13.53
C GLY A 409 -3.23 -14.02 -12.18
N VAL A 410 -3.11 -14.78 -11.09
CA VAL A 410 -3.21 -14.21 -9.72
C VAL A 410 -1.97 -13.33 -9.47
N PRO A 411 -2.12 -12.02 -9.19
CA PRO A 411 -1.01 -11.09 -9.08
C PRO A 411 -0.07 -11.41 -7.91
N THR A 412 1.25 -11.47 -8.18
CA THR A 412 2.27 -11.76 -7.15
C THR A 412 3.40 -10.75 -7.07
N ASP A 413 3.66 -10.04 -8.15
CA ASP A 413 4.87 -9.25 -8.35
C ASP A 413 4.60 -7.78 -8.04
N ALA A 414 5.29 -7.22 -7.04
CA ALA A 414 5.20 -5.80 -6.68
C ALA A 414 6.33 -4.98 -7.30
N ALA A 415 7.19 -5.61 -8.09
CA ALA A 415 8.31 -4.96 -8.76
C ALA A 415 8.59 -5.64 -10.10
N ALA A 416 8.99 -4.85 -11.08
CA ALA A 416 9.50 -5.31 -12.38
C ALA A 416 10.85 -4.63 -12.64
N THR A 417 11.82 -5.37 -13.18
CA THR A 417 13.20 -4.90 -13.35
C THR A 417 13.57 -4.83 -14.83
N LEU A 418 13.99 -3.65 -15.28
CA LEU A 418 14.62 -3.42 -16.57
C LEU A 418 16.13 -3.28 -16.40
N ARG A 419 16.88 -3.99 -17.26
CA ARG A 419 18.33 -3.92 -17.37
C ARG A 419 18.69 -3.38 -18.73
N LEU A 420 19.56 -2.39 -18.76
CA LEU A 420 19.92 -1.65 -19.96
C LEU A 420 21.41 -1.83 -20.27
N PRO A 421 21.82 -1.82 -21.55
CA PRO A 421 23.24 -1.81 -21.91
C PRO A 421 23.89 -0.47 -21.54
N ALA A 422 25.22 -0.45 -21.44
CA ALA A 422 25.99 0.76 -21.12
C ALA A 422 25.73 1.93 -22.09
N SER A 423 25.40 1.64 -23.36
CA SER A 423 25.06 2.65 -24.37
C SER A 423 23.75 3.40 -24.10
N GLU A 424 22.92 2.92 -23.17
CA GLU A 424 21.62 3.51 -22.83
C GLU A 424 21.59 4.17 -21.45
N VAL A 425 22.74 4.26 -20.77
CA VAL A 425 22.88 5.00 -19.51
C VAL A 425 22.49 6.45 -19.73
N GLY A 426 21.72 7.01 -18.79
CA GLY A 426 21.18 8.37 -18.86
C GLY A 426 19.86 8.51 -19.61
N ARG A 427 19.39 7.48 -20.32
CA ARG A 427 18.08 7.52 -21.01
C ARG A 427 16.92 7.65 -20.01
N ASN A 428 15.82 8.26 -20.45
CA ASN A 428 14.56 8.26 -19.72
C ASN A 428 13.79 6.94 -19.93
N ILE A 429 13.25 6.39 -18.86
CA ILE A 429 12.51 5.14 -18.82
C ILE A 429 11.13 5.42 -18.26
N VAL A 430 10.10 5.07 -19.05
CA VAL A 430 8.70 5.24 -18.66
C VAL A 430 8.22 3.99 -17.94
N ALA A 431 7.79 4.13 -16.69
CA ALA A 431 7.07 3.13 -15.93
C ALA A 431 5.58 3.51 -15.89
N GLN A 432 4.71 2.59 -16.30
CA GLN A 432 3.27 2.82 -16.37
C GLN A 432 2.49 1.66 -15.75
N PHE A 433 1.57 2.02 -14.87
CA PHE A 433 0.56 1.11 -14.33
C PHE A 433 -0.82 1.77 -14.44
N GLY A 434 -1.68 1.23 -15.29
CA GLY A 434 -2.96 1.85 -15.62
C GLY A 434 -2.77 3.30 -16.09
N GLU A 435 -3.32 4.25 -15.34
CA GLU A 435 -3.23 5.69 -15.59
C GLU A 435 -2.02 6.36 -14.92
N GLU A 436 -1.36 5.69 -13.96
CA GLU A 436 -0.18 6.25 -13.30
C GLU A 436 1.06 6.05 -14.18
N ARG A 437 1.77 7.15 -14.44
CA ARG A 437 3.00 7.19 -15.24
C ARG A 437 4.09 7.93 -14.50
N ILE A 438 5.28 7.31 -14.41
CA ILE A 438 6.48 7.90 -13.82
C ILE A 438 7.62 7.77 -14.83
N VAL A 439 8.37 8.84 -15.03
CA VAL A 439 9.58 8.84 -15.87
C VAL A 439 10.81 8.90 -14.98
N ALA A 440 11.67 7.89 -15.09
CA ALA A 440 12.92 7.78 -14.34
C ALA A 440 14.13 7.88 -15.29
N ARG A 441 15.25 8.43 -14.82
CA ARG A 441 16.53 8.37 -15.56
C ARG A 441 17.28 7.08 -15.21
N ALA A 442 17.88 6.45 -16.22
CA ALA A 442 18.76 5.31 -16.05
C ALA A 442 20.13 5.75 -15.50
N TRP A 443 20.47 5.34 -14.27
CA TRP A 443 21.74 5.68 -13.63
C TRP A 443 22.81 4.58 -13.80
N PRO A 444 24.11 4.93 -13.87
CA PRO A 444 25.17 3.95 -14.11
C PRO A 444 25.27 2.92 -12.99
N ALA A 445 25.09 1.64 -13.33
CA ALA A 445 25.26 0.54 -12.38
C ALA A 445 26.72 0.41 -11.90
N ALA A 446 27.70 0.79 -12.74
CA ALA A 446 29.11 0.84 -12.39
C ALA A 446 29.44 1.81 -11.22
N GLU A 447 28.56 2.78 -10.95
CA GLU A 447 28.64 3.68 -9.80
C GLU A 447 27.84 3.18 -8.59
N ASN A 448 27.38 1.93 -8.61
CA ASN A 448 26.49 1.34 -7.61
C ASN A 448 25.19 2.16 -7.42
N ARG A 449 24.60 2.60 -8.54
CA ARG A 449 23.34 3.37 -8.57
C ARG A 449 22.21 2.57 -9.18
N ILE A 450 21.02 2.70 -8.60
CA ILE A 450 19.78 2.08 -9.10
C ILE A 450 18.68 3.13 -9.15
N ALA A 451 17.89 3.11 -10.23
CA ALA A 451 16.67 3.91 -10.32
C ALA A 451 15.44 3.09 -9.91
N ILE A 452 14.53 3.69 -9.16
CA ILE A 452 13.21 3.14 -8.86
C ILE A 452 12.15 4.14 -9.33
N ALA A 453 11.24 3.71 -10.19
CA ALA A 453 9.98 4.41 -10.43
C ALA A 453 8.93 3.81 -9.48
N GLU A 454 8.63 4.50 -8.38
CA GLU A 454 7.75 3.97 -7.34
C GLU A 454 6.33 4.57 -7.44
N LEU A 455 5.41 3.72 -7.85
CA LEU A 455 3.99 4.01 -8.04
C LEU A 455 3.31 4.33 -6.71
N THR A 456 2.39 5.28 -6.72
CA THR A 456 1.69 5.81 -5.54
C THR A 456 0.20 5.46 -5.54
N TYR A 457 -0.49 5.44 -6.68
CA TYR A 457 -1.95 5.54 -6.76
C TYR A 457 -2.72 4.23 -6.95
#